data_AF-A0A8S2U040-F1
#
_entry.id   AF-A0A8S2U040-F1
#
_cell.length_a   1.000
_cell.length_b   1.000
_cell.length_c   1.000
_cell.angle_alpha   90.00
_cell.angle_beta   90.00
_cell.angle_gamma   90.00
#
_symmetry.space_group_name_H-M   'P 1'
#
loop_
_entity.id
_entity.type
_entity.pdbx_description
1 polymer ?
#
loop_
_entity_poly.entity_id
_entity_poly.type
_entity_poly.pdbx_seq_one_letter_code
_entity_poly.pdbx_strand_id
1 'polypeptide(L)' 'KLLAMLNKESTELVVNALKVIACIAEAPEGRKKLLESVDQIERYINHRLPNLAKHAQIAAKVIKWMP' A
#
# COMPACT_ATOMS: atom_id res chain seq x y z
N LYS A 1 4.49 5.63 -12.47
CA LYS A 1 3.24 5.12 -11.84
C LYS A 1 3.51 4.81 -10.37
N LEU A 2 2.59 5.14 -9.45
CA LEU A 2 2.78 5.03 -7.99
C LEU A 2 3.16 3.61 -7.53
N LEU A 3 2.53 2.57 -8.09
CA LEU A 3 2.86 1.17 -7.76
C LEU A 3 4.30 0.79 -8.12
N ALA A 4 4.91 1.42 -9.13
CA ALA A 4 6.31 1.17 -9.49
C ALA A 4 7.28 1.66 -8.41
N MET A 5 6.85 2.54 -7.51
CA MET A 5 7.64 3.02 -6.38
C MET A 5 7.83 1.94 -5.31
N LEU A 6 6.96 0.93 -5.27
CA LEU A 6 7.10 -0.18 -4.32
C LEU A 6 8.36 -1.01 -4.60
N ASN A 7 8.79 -1.13 -5.86
CA ASN A 7 9.98 -1.90 -6.25
C ASN A 7 11.32 -1.14 -6.09
N LYS A 8 11.34 0.02 -5.42
CA LYS A 8 12.56 0.81 -5.22
C LYS A 8 13.31 0.35 -3.97
N GLU A 9 14.63 0.46 -4.01
CA GLU A 9 15.51 0.07 -2.88
C GLU A 9 15.34 0.98 -1.65
N SER A 10 14.95 2.25 -1.87
CA SER A 10 14.72 3.18 -0.78
C SER A 10 13.45 2.82 0.00
N THR A 11 13.63 2.33 1.22
CA THR A 11 12.52 2.00 2.12
C THR A 11 11.65 3.22 2.42
N GLU A 12 12.24 4.40 2.56
CA GLU A 12 11.50 5.64 2.83
C GLU A 12 10.54 5.99 1.68
N LEU A 13 11.02 5.80 0.45
CA LEU A 13 10.22 6.00 -0.75
C LEU A 13 9.05 5.01 -0.81
N VAL A 14 9.30 3.72 -0.49
CA VAL A 14 8.25 2.70 -0.43
C VAL A 14 7.22 3.04 0.66
N VAL A 15 7.66 3.46 1.85
CA VAL A 15 6.77 3.87 2.95
C VAL A 15 5.90 5.05 2.55
N ASN A 16 6.49 6.07 1.92
CA ASN A 16 5.72 7.23 1.46
C ASN A 16 4.74 6.85 0.35
N ALA A 17 5.11 5.95 -0.56
CA ALA A 17 4.20 5.42 -1.56
C ALA A 17 3.02 4.69 -0.90
N LEU A 18 3.26 3.86 0.12
CA LEU A 18 2.21 3.16 0.87
C LEU A 18 1.26 4.12 1.58
N LYS A 19 1.75 5.22 2.16
CA LYS A 19 0.92 6.28 2.75
C LYS A 19 -0.01 6.90 1.71
N VAL A 20 0.53 7.28 0.55
CA VAL A 20 -0.25 7.86 -0.54
C VAL A 20 -1.29 6.87 -1.06
N ILE A 21 -0.92 5.59 -1.20
CA ILE A 21 -1.85 4.51 -1.58
C ILE A 21 -3.00 4.40 -0.58
N ALA A 22 -2.71 4.42 0.73
CA ALA A 22 -3.74 4.38 1.76
C ALA A 22 -4.72 5.55 1.63
N CYS A 23 -4.23 6.79 1.45
CA CYS A 23 -5.08 7.96 1.25
C CYS A 23 -5.96 7.85 -0.01
N ILE A 24 -5.40 7.33 -1.12
CA ILE A 24 -6.19 7.10 -2.35
C ILE A 24 -7.29 6.06 -2.13
N ALA A 25 -7.01 5.01 -1.34
CA ALA A 25 -7.95 3.93 -1.05
C ALA A 25 -9.14 4.36 -0.16
N GLU A 26 -9.08 5.54 0.45
CA GLU A 26 -10.21 6.11 1.18
C GLU A 26 -11.37 6.46 0.24
N ALA A 27 -11.08 6.87 -1.00
CA ALA A 27 -12.09 7.09 -2.03
C ALA A 27 -12.55 5.77 -2.67
N PRO A 28 -13.87 5.55 -2.92
CA PRO A 28 -14.39 4.32 -3.54
C PRO A 28 -13.74 3.99 -4.89
N GLU A 29 -13.53 5.00 -5.74
CA GLU A 29 -12.93 4.85 -7.06
C GLU A 29 -11.45 4.47 -6.96
N GLY A 30 -10.75 5.10 -6.01
CA GLY A 30 -9.36 4.79 -5.69
C GLY A 30 -9.20 3.36 -5.19
N ARG A 31 -10.08 2.93 -4.30
CA ARG A 31 -10.13 1.55 -3.79
C ARG A 31 -10.34 0.53 -4.89
N LYS A 32 -11.36 0.73 -5.74
CA LYS A 32 -11.69 -0.18 -6.84
C LYS A 32 -10.47 -0.42 -7.74
N LYS A 33 -9.73 0.64 -8.06
CA LYS A 33 -8.53 0.59 -8.89
C LYS A 33 -7.32 -0.05 -8.18
N LEU A 34 -7.19 0.16 -6.87
CA LEU A 34 -6.10 -0.41 -6.07
C LEU A 34 -6.32 -1.89 -5.73
N LEU A 35 -7.58 -2.36 -5.72
CA LEU A 35 -7.92 -3.75 -5.49
C LEU A 35 -7.22 -4.69 -6.48
N GLU A 36 -7.10 -4.28 -7.75
CA GLU A 36 -6.40 -5.01 -8.82
C GLU A 36 -4.90 -5.20 -8.59
N SER A 37 -4.32 -4.46 -7.63
CA SER A 37 -2.89 -4.44 -7.36
C SER A 37 -2.57 -4.64 -5.87
N VAL A 38 -3.53 -5.10 -5.07
CA VAL A 38 -3.37 -5.24 -3.62
C VAL A 38 -2.27 -6.24 -3.26
N ASP A 39 -2.07 -7.30 -4.06
CA ASP A 39 -1.03 -8.31 -3.85
C ASP A 39 0.39 -7.70 -3.82
N GLN A 40 0.63 -6.64 -4.60
CA GLN A 40 1.91 -5.92 -4.61
C GLN A 40 2.19 -5.18 -3.30
N ILE A 41 1.15 -4.88 -2.53
CA ILE A 41 1.22 -4.24 -1.22
C ILE A 41 1.35 -5.31 -0.14
N GLU A 42 0.61 -6.42 -0.27
CA GLU A 42 0.59 -7.49 0.74
C GLU A 42 1.94 -8.16 0.96
N ARG A 43 2.79 -8.24 -0.06
CA ARG A 43 4.18 -8.75 0.09
C ARG A 43 5.01 -7.99 1.14
N TYR A 44 4.62 -6.77 1.51
CA TYR A 44 5.31 -5.97 2.53
C TYR A 44 4.76 -6.14 3.94
N ILE A 45 3.61 -6.80 4.13
CA ILE A 45 2.93 -6.93 5.42
C ILE A 45 3.79 -7.62 6.48
N ASN A 46 4.65 -8.55 6.06
CA ASN A 46 5.57 -9.31 6.92
C ASN A 46 7.03 -8.87 6.75
N HIS A 47 7.27 -7.65 6.26
CA HIS A 47 8.62 -7.16 6.04
C HIS A 47 9.38 -6.97 7.36
N ARG A 48 10.69 -7.28 7.35
CA ARG A 48 11.57 -7.18 8.54
C ARG A 48 11.61 -5.79 9.19
N LEU A 49 11.28 -4.75 8.43
CA LEU A 49 11.26 -3.36 8.90
C LEU A 49 9.85 -3.04 9.42
N PRO A 50 9.69 -2.80 10.73
CA PRO A 50 8.37 -2.62 11.35
C PRO A 50 7.58 -1.45 10.74
N ASN A 51 8.27 -0.37 10.39
CA ASN A 51 7.65 0.80 9.77
C ASN A 51 7.02 0.47 8.42
N LEU A 52 7.71 -0.32 7.60
CA LEU A 52 7.23 -0.71 6.28
C LEU A 52 6.06 -1.69 6.39
N ALA A 53 6.20 -2.71 7.26
CA ALA A 53 5.15 -3.69 7.54
C ALA A 53 3.86 -3.01 8.03
N LYS A 54 3.98 -2.07 8.98
CA LYS A 54 2.84 -1.31 9.51
C LYS A 54 2.09 -0.56 8.41
N HIS A 55 2.79 0.18 7.55
CA HIS A 55 2.13 0.95 6.49
C HIS A 55 1.53 0.06 5.40
N ALA A 56 2.16 -1.08 5.10
CA ALA A 56 1.61 -2.06 4.18
C ALA A 56 0.31 -2.69 4.70
N GLN A 57 0.28 -3.04 5.99
CA GLN A 57 -0.93 -3.56 6.66
C GLN A 57 -2.08 -2.55 6.62
N ILE A 58 -1.80 -1.28 6.92
CA ILE A 58 -2.81 -0.21 6.87
C ILE A 58 -3.34 -0.06 5.45
N ALA A 59 -2.46 0.07 4.45
CA ALA A 59 -2.86 0.22 3.07
C ALA A 59 -3.70 -0.96 2.58
N ALA A 60 -3.27 -2.19 2.84
CA ALA A 60 -4.03 -3.39 2.48
C ALA A 60 -5.41 -3.45 3.15
N LYS A 61 -5.49 -3.09 4.45
CA LYS A 61 -6.75 -3.05 5.19
C LYS A 61 -7.72 -2.03 4.60
N VAL A 62 -7.27 -0.82 4.30
CA VAL A 62 -8.12 0.23 3.72
C VAL A 62 -8.58 -0.15 2.31
N ILE A 63 -7.70 -0.76 1.51
CA ILE A 63 -8.05 -1.24 0.16
C ILE A 63 -9.10 -2.35 0.21
N LYS A 64 -8.98 -3.29 1.14
CA LYS A 64 -9.89 -4.45 1.25
C LYS A 64 -11.17 -4.14 2.02
N TRP A 65 -11.32 -2.95 2.59
CA TRP A 65 -12.51 -2.59 3.34
C TRP A 65 -13.73 -2.51 2.40
N MET A 66 -14.76 -3.29 2.72
CA MET A 66 -16.08 -3.23 2.10
C MET A 66 -17.07 -2.73 3.17
N PRO A 67 -17.90 -1.71 2.88
CA PRO A 67 -18.97 -1.28 3.78
C PRO A 67 -20.03 -2.37 4.01
#